data_AF-A0A8X7CKJ6-F1
#
_entry.id   AF-A0A8X7CKJ6-F1
#
_cell.length_a   1.000
_cell.length_b   1.000
_cell.length_c   1.000
_cell.angle_alpha   90.00
_cell.angle_beta   90.00
_cell.angle_gamma   90.00
#
_symmetry.space_group_name_H-M   'P 1'
#
loop_
_entity.id
_entity.type
_entity.pdbx_description
1 polymer ?
#
loop_
_entity_poly.entity_id
_entity_poly.type
_entity_poly.pdbx_seq_one_letter_code
_entity_poly.pdbx_strand_id
1 'polypeptide(L)'
;MLTIFFFPTATILYTAVVRGKVALPCDISPPSADDSVVLILWYKGEDPAPIYTLDARRGTVEQARQSASTHLENRAYFNMINRPAFLQLDPVQEEDAGEYRCRVDFRKARTVNTVITLKVIDAIFSWLTDNCNDTQICKQSFSI
;
A
#
# COMPACT_ATOMS: atom_id res chain seq x y z
N MET A 1 25.44 15.56 -16.78
CA MET A 1 24.83 14.45 -17.54
C MET A 1 24.70 13.24 -16.61
N LEU A 2 23.73 13.27 -15.69
CA LEU A 2 23.33 12.07 -14.96
C LEU A 2 22.08 11.56 -15.66
N THR A 3 22.28 10.52 -16.47
CA THR A 3 21.17 9.76 -17.02
C THR A 3 20.43 9.14 -15.85
N ILE A 4 19.26 9.71 -15.53
CA ILE A 4 18.22 9.06 -14.76
C ILE A 4 17.91 7.79 -15.57
N PHE A 5 18.49 6.67 -15.15
CA PHE A 5 18.01 5.38 -15.60
C PHE A 5 16.62 5.23 -15.02
N PHE A 6 15.62 5.62 -15.82
CA PHE A 6 14.23 5.24 -15.64
C PHE A 6 14.16 3.74 -15.94
N PHE A 7 14.75 2.92 -15.08
CA PHE A 7 14.34 1.53 -14.98
C PHE A 7 12.88 1.60 -14.54
N PRO A 8 11.91 1.06 -15.30
CA PRO A 8 10.60 0.85 -14.74
C PRO A 8 10.82 -0.16 -13.61
N THR A 9 10.95 0.33 -12.38
CA THR A 9 10.84 -0.52 -11.20
C THR A 9 9.49 -1.18 -11.34
N ALA A 10 9.50 -2.50 -11.60
CA ALA A 10 8.30 -3.29 -11.73
C ALA A 10 7.56 -3.19 -10.38
N THR A 11 6.63 -2.25 -10.31
CA THR A 11 5.75 -2.03 -9.17
C THR A 11 4.53 -2.93 -9.34
N ILE A 12 4.05 -3.50 -8.25
CA ILE A 12 2.85 -4.35 -8.29
C ILE A 12 1.63 -3.42 -8.38
N LEU A 13 0.79 -3.60 -9.40
CA LEU A 13 -0.42 -2.79 -9.57
C LEU A 13 -1.61 -3.42 -8.84
N TYR A 14 -2.20 -2.66 -7.92
CA TYR A 14 -3.47 -2.99 -7.27
C TYR A 14 -4.54 -1.97 -7.67
N THR A 15 -5.78 -2.44 -7.82
CA THR A 15 -6.94 -1.60 -8.11
C THR A 15 -7.99 -1.81 -7.03
N ALA A 16 -8.56 -0.71 -6.54
CA ALA A 16 -9.62 -0.72 -5.54
C ALA A 16 -10.71 0.27 -5.93
N VAL A 17 -11.93 0.02 -5.43
CA VAL A 17 -13.06 0.94 -5.64
C VAL A 17 -13.21 1.82 -4.41
N VAL A 18 -13.57 3.09 -4.59
CA VAL A 18 -13.90 4.02 -3.49
C VAL A 18 -14.97 3.38 -2.57
N ARG A 19 -14.79 3.50 -1.25
CA ARG A 19 -15.55 2.83 -0.18
C ARG A 19 -15.44 1.30 -0.13
N GLY A 20 -14.66 0.71 -1.03
CA GLY A 20 -14.31 -0.71 -0.99
C GLY A 20 -13.20 -1.01 0.02
N LYS A 21 -12.60 -2.19 -0.12
CA LYS A 21 -11.47 -2.66 0.68
C LYS A 21 -10.32 -3.04 -0.23
N VAL A 22 -9.09 -2.85 0.23
CA VAL A 22 -7.89 -3.35 -0.45
C VAL A 22 -6.91 -3.93 0.55
N ALA A 23 -6.18 -4.97 0.13
CA ALA A 23 -5.13 -5.62 0.89
C ALA A 23 -3.81 -5.49 0.13
N LEU A 24 -2.95 -4.56 0.57
CA LEU A 24 -1.65 -4.31 -0.05
C LEU A 24 -0.62 -5.29 0.54
N PRO A 25 -0.05 -6.20 -0.27
CA PRO A 25 0.80 -7.26 0.23
C PRO A 25 2.12 -6.73 0.78
N CYS A 26 2.64 -7.38 1.80
CA CYS A 26 4.01 -7.19 2.26
C CYS A 26 4.57 -8.53 2.73
N ASP A 27 5.65 -8.97 2.11
CA ASP A 27 6.31 -10.20 2.52
C ASP A 27 7.18 -9.94 3.75
N ILE A 28 6.79 -10.58 4.86
CA ILE A 28 7.47 -10.51 6.15
C ILE A 28 8.22 -11.82 6.47
N SER A 29 8.35 -12.71 5.49
CA SER A 29 8.98 -14.02 5.66
C SER A 29 10.50 -13.85 5.79
N PRO A 30 11.11 -14.26 6.92
CA PRO A 30 12.57 -14.19 7.06
C PRO A 30 13.26 -15.12 6.05
N PRO A 31 14.40 -14.72 5.45
CA PRO A 31 15.15 -15.58 4.53
C PRO A 31 15.74 -16.83 5.18
N SER A 32 15.93 -16.82 6.51
CA SER A 32 16.43 -17.96 7.28
C SER A 32 15.58 -18.18 8.55
N ALA A 33 15.48 -19.43 8.99
CA ALA A 33 14.64 -19.82 10.13
C ALA A 33 15.14 -19.28 11.48
N ASP A 34 16.40 -18.87 11.56
CA ASP A 34 17.04 -18.28 12.75
C ASP A 34 17.00 -16.74 12.74
N ASP A 35 16.27 -16.14 11.80
CA ASP A 35 16.06 -14.70 11.67
C ASP A 35 14.60 -14.33 11.98
N SER A 36 14.38 -13.06 12.27
CA SER A 36 13.09 -12.54 12.70
C SER A 36 12.90 -11.11 12.21
N VAL A 37 11.67 -10.74 11.87
CA VAL A 37 11.31 -9.35 11.61
C VAL A 37 11.43 -8.53 12.89
N VAL A 38 12.01 -7.33 12.80
CA VAL A 38 12.15 -6.41 13.93
C VAL A 38 11.39 -5.10 13.73
N LEU A 39 11.14 -4.70 12.49
CA LEU A 39 10.45 -3.46 12.18
C LEU A 39 9.78 -3.56 10.81
N ILE A 40 8.52 -3.13 10.74
CA ILE A 40 7.77 -2.98 9.49
C ILE A 40 7.32 -1.53 9.38
N LEU A 41 7.61 -0.90 8.25
CA LEU A 41 7.26 0.49 7.96
C LEU A 41 6.55 0.57 6.61
N TRP A 42 5.42 1.25 6.59
CA TRP A 42 4.74 1.59 5.34
C TRP A 42 4.91 3.07 5.04
N TYR A 43 5.24 3.39 3.80
CA TYR A 43 5.32 4.75 3.27
C TYR A 43 4.30 4.92 2.14
N LYS A 44 3.88 6.16 1.90
CA LYS A 44 3.02 6.54 0.77
C LYS A 44 3.64 7.72 0.03
N GLY A 45 3.80 7.57 -1.28
CA GLY A 45 4.48 8.53 -2.14
C GLY A 45 5.91 8.81 -1.65
N GLU A 46 6.31 10.08 -1.75
CA GLU A 46 7.65 10.55 -1.39
C GLU A 46 7.78 11.01 0.07
N ASP A 47 6.75 10.79 0.91
CA ASP A 47 6.79 11.21 2.32
C ASP A 47 7.86 10.41 3.08
N PRO A 48 8.84 11.07 3.74
CA PRO A 48 9.85 10.39 4.55
C PRO A 48 9.29 9.80 5.85
N ALA A 49 8.11 10.22 6.31
CA ALA A 49 7.46 9.69 7.49
C ALA A 49 6.61 8.44 7.14
N PRO A 50 6.69 7.36 7.92
CA PRO A 50 5.87 6.19 7.68
C PRO A 50 4.39 6.45 8.05
N ILE A 51 3.48 6.01 7.19
CA ILE A 51 2.02 6.06 7.38
C ILE A 51 1.50 4.94 8.28
N TYR A 52 2.28 3.86 8.45
CA TYR A 52 1.99 2.78 9.39
C TYR A 52 3.31 2.18 9.89
N THR A 53 3.38 1.87 11.18
CA THR A 53 4.55 1.23 11.80
C THR A 53 4.14 0.04 12.66
N LEU A 54 4.99 -0.98 12.65
CA LEU A 54 4.96 -2.10 13.60
C LEU A 54 6.39 -2.32 14.11
N ASP A 55 6.60 -2.10 15.42
CA ASP A 55 7.91 -2.18 16.07
C ASP A 55 8.00 -3.38 17.01
N ALA A 56 8.72 -4.41 16.54
CA ALA A 56 8.96 -5.66 17.24
C ALA A 56 10.36 -5.73 17.87
N ARG A 57 11.13 -4.62 17.92
CA ARG A 57 12.52 -4.64 18.43
C ARG A 57 12.62 -5.09 19.89
N ARG A 58 11.55 -4.94 20.67
CA ARG A 58 11.45 -5.32 22.09
C ARG A 58 10.69 -6.62 22.36
N GLY A 59 10.36 -7.42 21.34
CA GLY A 59 9.57 -8.64 21.51
C GLY A 59 9.39 -9.41 20.20
N THR A 60 8.20 -9.98 20.01
CA THR A 60 7.79 -10.63 18.76
C THR A 60 6.85 -9.74 17.96
N VAL A 61 6.56 -10.13 16.71
CA VAL A 61 5.68 -9.37 15.81
C VAL A 61 4.24 -9.32 16.35
N GLU A 62 3.80 -10.36 17.05
CA GLU A 62 2.45 -10.48 17.63
C GLU A 62 2.23 -9.52 18.82
N GLN A 63 3.31 -9.15 19.52
CA GLN A 63 3.30 -8.25 20.67
C GLN A 63 3.80 -6.84 20.32
N ALA A 64 4.09 -6.61 19.03
CA ALA A 64 4.70 -5.38 18.56
C ALA A 64 3.78 -4.19 18.76
N ARG A 65 4.38 -3.03 19.05
CA ARG A 65 3.64 -1.76 19.09
C ARG A 65 3.32 -1.34 17.68
N GLN A 66 2.09 -0.88 17.47
CA GLN A 66 1.60 -0.43 16.17
C GLN A 66 1.17 1.03 16.24
N SER A 67 1.40 1.77 15.16
CA SER A 67 0.87 3.12 15.01
C SER A 67 0.52 3.38 13.54
N ALA A 68 -0.59 4.07 13.31
CA ALA A 68 -0.98 4.58 12.00
C ALA A 68 -0.89 6.11 11.99
N SER A 69 -0.69 6.71 10.82
CA SER A 69 -0.89 8.15 10.65
C SER A 69 -2.36 8.51 10.90
N THR A 70 -2.62 9.74 11.30
CA THR A 70 -3.98 10.25 11.55
C THR A 70 -4.90 10.11 10.34
N HIS A 71 -4.36 10.18 9.12
CA HIS A 71 -5.11 9.99 7.87
C HIS A 71 -5.58 8.53 7.63
N LEU A 72 -4.90 7.57 8.27
CA LEU A 72 -5.20 6.14 8.17
C LEU A 72 -5.79 5.56 9.46
N GLU A 73 -5.90 6.39 10.50
CA GLU A 73 -6.40 6.00 11.81
C GLU A 73 -7.82 5.42 11.68
N ASN A 74 -8.07 4.30 12.34
CA ASN A 74 -9.31 3.51 12.30
C ASN A 74 -9.69 2.84 10.97
N ARG A 75 -8.94 3.05 9.88
CA ARG A 75 -9.21 2.42 8.57
C ARG A 75 -8.06 1.57 8.03
N ALA A 76 -6.86 1.68 8.61
CA ALA A 76 -5.73 0.83 8.28
C ALA A 76 -5.49 -0.25 9.35
N TYR A 77 -5.39 -1.51 8.91
CA TYR A 77 -5.09 -2.65 9.75
C TYR A 77 -4.03 -3.53 9.10
N PHE A 78 -3.00 -3.94 9.84
CA PHE A 78 -1.98 -4.84 9.32
C PHE A 78 -2.27 -6.29 9.73
N ASN A 79 -2.53 -7.15 8.75
CA ASN A 79 -2.70 -8.58 8.96
C ASN A 79 -1.36 -9.30 8.78
N MET A 80 -0.81 -9.77 9.90
CA MET A 80 0.45 -10.52 9.95
C MET A 80 0.28 -12.05 9.90
N ILE A 81 -0.96 -12.55 10.02
CA ILE A 81 -1.26 -14.00 10.08
C ILE A 81 -1.27 -14.58 8.66
N ASN A 82 -1.83 -13.83 7.71
CA ASN A 82 -1.85 -14.23 6.31
C ASN A 82 -0.43 -14.33 5.71
N ARG A 83 -0.32 -15.11 4.64
CA ARG A 83 0.90 -15.29 3.86
C ARG A 83 0.56 -15.03 2.37
N PRO A 84 1.00 -13.90 1.77
CA PRO A 84 1.78 -12.82 2.41
C PRO A 84 0.95 -12.05 3.44
N ALA A 85 1.64 -11.37 4.36
CA ALA A 85 1.01 -10.38 5.24
C ALA A 85 0.53 -9.19 4.39
N PHE A 86 -0.36 -8.35 4.90
CA PHE A 86 -0.85 -7.20 4.15
C PHE A 86 -1.30 -6.04 5.03
N LEU A 87 -1.20 -4.82 4.47
CA LEU A 87 -1.88 -3.65 5.00
C LEU A 87 -3.27 -3.56 4.35
N GLN A 88 -4.30 -3.71 5.16
CA GLN A 88 -5.68 -3.50 4.74
C GLN A 88 -6.05 -2.03 4.87
N LEU A 89 -6.69 -1.47 3.85
CA LEU A 89 -7.41 -0.20 3.93
C LEU A 89 -8.91 -0.45 3.76
N ASP A 90 -9.70 0.00 4.72
CA ASP A 90 -11.15 -0.20 4.78
C ASP A 90 -11.82 0.92 5.62
N PRO A 91 -12.56 1.86 5.03
CA PRO A 91 -12.81 2.00 3.59
C PRO A 91 -11.64 2.64 2.84
N VAL A 92 -11.55 2.33 1.53
CA VAL A 92 -10.69 3.01 0.57
C VAL A 92 -11.26 4.39 0.19
N GLN A 93 -10.41 5.39 0.11
CA GLN A 93 -10.72 6.77 -0.29
C GLN A 93 -10.00 7.13 -1.59
N GLU A 94 -10.42 8.17 -2.31
CA GLU A 94 -9.81 8.55 -3.60
C GLU A 94 -8.34 8.98 -3.42
N GLU A 95 -8.07 9.70 -2.33
CA GLU A 95 -6.75 10.12 -1.92
C GLU A 95 -5.81 8.96 -1.55
N ASP A 96 -6.31 7.72 -1.43
CA ASP A 96 -5.46 6.54 -1.25
C ASP A 96 -4.67 6.18 -2.51
N ALA A 97 -5.07 6.67 -3.69
CA ALA A 97 -4.31 6.44 -4.91
C ALA A 97 -2.86 6.91 -4.76
N GLY A 98 -1.92 6.11 -5.27
CA GLY A 98 -0.50 6.43 -5.22
C GLY A 98 0.40 5.22 -5.03
N GLU A 99 1.69 5.48 -4.88
CA GLU A 99 2.69 4.47 -4.59
C GLU A 99 2.78 4.23 -3.08
N TYR A 100 2.86 2.96 -2.70
CA TYR A 100 3.11 2.50 -1.35
C TYR A 100 4.41 1.71 -1.32
N ARG A 101 5.19 1.87 -0.26
CA ARG A 101 6.40 1.09 -0.03
C ARG A 101 6.33 0.43 1.34
N CYS A 102 6.25 -0.91 1.35
CA CYS A 102 6.46 -1.69 2.57
C CYS A 102 7.96 -1.96 2.74
N ARG A 103 8.54 -1.47 3.83
CA ARG A 103 9.91 -1.77 4.25
C ARG A 103 9.87 -2.72 5.42
N VAL A 104 10.58 -3.84 5.29
CA VAL A 104 10.74 -4.85 6.35
C VAL A 104 12.20 -4.93 6.73
N ASP A 105 12.50 -4.65 7.99
CA ASP A 105 13.83 -4.85 8.56
C ASP A 105 13.84 -6.15 9.37
N PHE A 106 14.83 -6.98 9.09
CA PHE A 106 15.09 -8.23 9.80
C PHE A 106 16.22 -8.06 10.81
N ARG A 107 16.35 -9.00 11.74
CA ARG A 107 17.41 -8.98 12.75
C ARG A 107 18.78 -9.19 12.13
N LYS A 108 18.88 -10.09 11.15
CA LYS A 108 20.14 -10.51 10.51
C LYS A 108 20.16 -10.21 9.02
N ALA A 109 19.09 -10.52 8.31
CA ALA A 109 19.01 -10.36 6.87
C ALA A 109 18.94 -8.88 6.46
N ARG A 110 19.20 -8.64 5.17
CA ARG A 110 19.05 -7.31 4.57
C ARG A 110 17.59 -6.85 4.62
N THR A 111 17.39 -5.54 4.71
CA THR A 111 16.09 -4.90 4.53
C THR A 111 15.48 -5.27 3.18
N VAL A 112 14.19 -5.57 3.17
CA VAL A 112 13.39 -5.81 1.96
C VAL A 112 12.42 -4.64 1.77
N ASN A 113 12.28 -4.17 0.54
CA ASN A 113 11.27 -3.18 0.16
C ASN A 113 10.34 -3.79 -0.89
N THR A 114 9.03 -3.70 -0.67
CA THR A 114 7.98 -4.03 -1.65
C THR A 114 7.32 -2.72 -2.08
N VAL A 115 7.30 -2.44 -3.38
CA VAL A 115 6.70 -1.24 -3.95
C VAL A 115 5.43 -1.61 -4.70
N ILE A 116 4.34 -0.88 -4.41
CA ILE A 116 2.99 -1.17 -4.89
C ILE A 116 2.37 0.13 -5.38
N THR A 117 1.74 0.09 -6.55
CA THR A 117 0.92 1.20 -7.03
C THR A 117 -0.54 0.86 -6.82
N LEU A 118 -1.23 1.67 -6.01
CA LEU A 118 -2.67 1.58 -5.79
C LEU A 118 -3.39 2.55 -6.73
N LYS A 119 -4.24 2.02 -7.61
CA LYS A 119 -5.25 2.77 -8.35
C LYS A 119 -6.58 2.70 -7.62
N VAL A 120 -7.21 3.85 -7.44
CA VAL A 120 -8.56 3.93 -6.89
C VAL A 120 -9.50 4.37 -7.99
N ILE A 121 -10.62 3.66 -8.13
CA ILE A 121 -11.64 3.92 -9.14
C ILE A 121 -12.94 4.29 -8.42
N ASP A 122 -13.55 5.39 -8.80
CA ASP A 122 -14.93 5.67 -8.37
C ASP A 122 -15.89 4.78 -9.17
N ALA A 123 -16.80 4.11 -8.46
CA ALA A 123 -17.83 3.28 -9.08
C ALA A 123 -18.61 4.09 -10.13
N ILE A 124 -19.00 5.33 -9.81
CA ILE A 124 -19.74 6.20 -10.76
C ILE A 124 -18.93 6.41 -12.03
N PHE A 125 -17.63 6.67 -11.89
CA PHE A 125 -16.73 6.83 -13.02
C PHE A 125 -16.58 5.55 -13.85
N SER A 126 -16.48 4.37 -13.21
CA SER A 126 -16.40 3.08 -13.93
C SER A 126 -17.68 2.75 -14.72
N TRP A 127 -18.86 2.99 -14.13
CA TRP A 127 -20.16 2.81 -14.81
C TRP A 127 -20.30 3.74 -16.02
N LEU A 128 -19.79 4.97 -15.92
CA LEU A 128 -19.81 5.92 -17.04
C LEU A 128 -18.90 5.47 -18.16
N THR A 129 -17.70 4.97 -17.87
CA THR A 129 -16.77 4.47 -18.91
C THR A 129 -17.29 3.20 -19.60
N ASP A 130 -17.94 2.30 -18.87
CA ASP A 130 -18.47 1.05 -19.45
C ASP A 130 -19.71 1.30 -20.34
N ASN A 131 -20.46 2.37 -20.07
CA ASN A 131 -21.64 2.76 -20.87
C ASN A 131 -21.35 3.84 -21.93
N CYS A 132 -20.17 4.48 -21.90
CA CYS A 132 -19.79 5.49 -22.89
C CYS A 132 -19.07 4.87 -24.10
N ASN A 133 -19.78 3.98 -24.79
CA ASN A 133 -19.35 3.48 -26.09
C ASN A 133 -20.11 4.07 -27.28
N ASP A 134 -21.08 4.99 -27.12
CA ASP A 134 -21.66 5.65 -28.30
C ASP A 134 -22.48 6.95 -28.14
N THR A 135 -22.39 7.70 -27.03
CA THR A 135 -23.09 9.01 -26.97
C THR A 135 -22.28 10.11 -26.31
N GLN A 136 -22.37 11.31 -26.89
CA GLN A 136 -21.74 12.59 -26.53
C GLN A 136 -21.89 13.07 -25.07
N ILE A 137 -22.45 12.25 -24.17
CA ILE A 137 -22.85 12.61 -22.82
C ILE A 137 -21.64 12.68 -21.86
N CYS A 138 -20.60 11.84 -22.04
CA CYS A 138 -19.45 11.82 -21.11
C CYS A 138 -18.50 13.04 -21.20
N LYS A 139 -18.65 13.95 -22.18
CA LYS A 139 -17.78 15.13 -22.28
C LYS A 139 -18.10 16.24 -21.27
N GLN A 140 -19.25 16.19 -20.59
CA GLN A 140 -19.72 17.29 -19.75
C GLN A 140 -19.40 17.13 -18.25
N SER A 141 -19.05 15.93 -17.79
CA SER A 141 -18.67 15.68 -16.39
C SER A 141 -17.18 15.86 -16.09
N PHE A 142 -16.36 16.20 -17.10
CA PHE A 142 -14.89 16.32 -17.00
C PHE A 142 -14.39 17.77 -16.88
N SER A 143 -15.27 18.74 -16.67
CA SER A 143 -14.89 20.15 -16.46
C SER A 143 -15.53 20.69 -15.19
N ILE A 144 -14.83 20.50 -14.08
CA ILE A 144 -14.87 21.40 -12.91
C ILE A 144 -13.41 21.72 -12.59
#